data_AF-A0A7V3M5Z5-F1
#
_entry.id   AF-A0A7V3M5Z5-F1
#
_cell.length_a   1.000
_cell.length_b   1.000
_cell.length_c   1.000
_cell.angle_alpha   90.00
_cell.angle_beta   90.00
_cell.angle_gamma   90.00
#
_symmetry.space_group_name_H-M   'P 1'
#
loop_
_entity.id
_entity.type
_entity.pdbx_description
1 polymer ?
#
loop_
_entity_poly.entity_id
_entity_poly.type
_entity_poly.pdbx_seq_one_letter_code
_entity_poly.pdbx_strand_id
1 'polypeptide(L)'
;MRILYTILGEYLNSREMKMKIYFYIFLFIFAFMAFSQEGVEKEKIENEIISIKKNIEMKVDLAQNYLKLGYLYSKLGDADKAQDAFENVIKLEPYNSKAYFMLGLIYEKKNMTAKAIDVWQKCYNYTQNTEIKQIAQKHIDYLRKQ
;
A
#
# COMPACT_ATOMS: atom_id res chain seq x y z
N MET A 1 41.54 -34.61 17.77
CA MET A 1 40.05 -34.67 17.76
C MET A 1 39.44 -34.18 19.08
N ARG A 2 39.67 -34.83 20.24
CA ARG A 2 38.99 -34.50 21.52
C ARG A 2 39.17 -33.05 22.01
N ILE A 3 40.39 -32.51 21.92
CA ILE A 3 40.73 -31.14 22.36
C ILE A 3 40.00 -30.08 21.53
N LEU A 4 39.82 -30.33 20.22
CA LEU A 4 39.14 -29.40 19.32
C LEU A 4 37.67 -29.24 19.70
N TYR A 5 36.99 -30.33 20.05
CA TYR A 5 35.60 -30.30 20.52
C TYR A 5 35.44 -29.59 21.86
N THR A 6 36.41 -29.74 22.78
CA THR A 6 36.38 -29.06 24.08
C THR A 6 36.52 -27.55 23.93
N ILE A 7 37.49 -27.09 23.11
CA ILE A 7 37.70 -25.67 22.83
C ILE A 7 36.50 -25.07 22.09
N LEU A 8 35.93 -25.79 21.12
CA LEU A 8 34.70 -25.36 20.44
C LEU A 8 33.54 -25.23 21.43
N GLY A 9 33.41 -26.18 22.35
CA GLY A 9 32.37 -26.20 23.37
C GLY A 9 32.46 -25.00 24.32
N GLU A 10 33.66 -24.65 24.78
CA GLU A 10 33.89 -23.47 25.63
C GLU A 10 33.63 -22.16 24.88
N TYR A 11 34.07 -22.07 23.62
CA TYR A 11 33.84 -20.90 22.77
C TYR A 11 32.35 -20.64 22.52
N LEU A 12 31.59 -21.70 22.19
CA LEU A 12 30.13 -21.64 22.02
C LEU A 12 29.40 -21.27 23.32
N ASN A 13 29.97 -21.64 24.47
CA ASN A 13 29.38 -21.37 25.79
C ASN A 13 29.78 -20.01 26.38
N SER A 14 30.64 -19.25 25.69
CA SER A 14 31.03 -17.90 26.08
C SER A 14 29.84 -16.95 26.12
N ARG A 15 29.88 -15.95 27.03
CA ARG A 15 28.80 -14.95 27.13
C ARG A 15 28.57 -14.21 25.81
N GLU A 16 29.65 -13.89 25.09
CA GLU A 16 29.57 -13.19 23.81
C GLU A 16 28.87 -14.02 22.72
N MET A 17 29.21 -15.31 22.59
CA MET A 17 28.57 -16.19 21.61
C MET A 17 27.11 -16.46 21.95
N LYS A 18 26.78 -16.62 23.24
CA LYS A 18 25.38 -16.74 23.68
C LYS A 18 24.56 -15.51 23.29
N MET A 19 25.08 -14.30 23.51
CA MET A 19 24.40 -13.06 23.12
C MET A 19 24.17 -12.99 21.61
N LYS A 20 25.16 -13.38 20.79
CA LYS A 20 25.00 -13.45 19.33
C LYS A 20 23.95 -14.48 18.92
N ILE A 21 23.95 -15.67 19.54
CA ILE A 21 22.96 -16.72 19.29
C ILE A 21 21.55 -16.22 19.64
N TYR A 22 21.36 -15.61 20.82
CA TYR A 22 20.07 -15.04 21.20
C TYR A 22 19.62 -13.94 20.26
N PHE A 23 20.55 -13.08 19.81
CA PHE A 23 20.26 -12.05 18.83
C PHE A 23 19.81 -12.62 17.48
N TYR A 24 20.50 -13.65 16.96
CA TYR A 24 20.09 -14.29 15.71
C TYR A 24 18.77 -15.06 15.83
N ILE A 25 18.53 -15.75 16.95
CA ILE A 25 17.24 -16.40 17.23
C ILE A 25 16.13 -15.36 17.30
N PHE A 26 16.38 -14.23 17.98
CA PHE A 26 15.43 -13.13 18.06
C PHE A 26 15.13 -12.55 16.68
N LEU A 27 16.15 -12.28 15.86
CA LEU A 27 15.97 -11.81 14.48
C LEU A 27 15.19 -12.81 13.62
N PHE A 28 15.47 -14.10 13.76
CA PHE A 28 14.76 -15.15 13.02
C PHE A 28 13.28 -15.23 13.42
N ILE A 29 12.98 -15.22 14.72
CA ILE A 29 11.61 -15.23 15.24
C ILE A 29 10.87 -13.96 14.78
N PHE A 30 11.52 -12.80 14.89
CA PHE A 30 10.94 -11.53 14.46
C PHE A 30 10.64 -11.52 12.96
N ALA A 31 11.56 -12.01 12.12
CA ALA A 31 11.35 -12.14 10.68
C ALA A 31 10.23 -13.14 10.35
N PHE A 32 10.17 -14.27 11.04
CA PHE A 32 9.10 -15.26 10.86
C PHE A 32 7.73 -14.71 11.24
N MET A 33 7.62 -13.98 12.36
CA MET A 33 6.39 -13.30 12.75
C MET A 33 5.96 -12.26 11.72
N ALA A 34 6.89 -11.45 11.20
CA ALA A 34 6.59 -10.46 10.18
C ALA A 34 6.04 -11.12 8.90
N PHE A 35 6.68 -12.19 8.42
CA PHE A 35 6.22 -12.94 7.25
C PHE A 35 4.84 -13.60 7.47
N SER A 36 4.62 -14.15 8.67
CA SER A 36 3.31 -14.73 9.01
C SER A 36 2.19 -13.69 9.01
N GLN A 37 2.45 -12.47 9.48
CA GLN A 37 1.46 -11.39 9.49
C GLN A 37 1.13 -10.90 8.08
N GLU A 38 2.15 -10.77 7.23
CA GLU A 38 1.98 -10.35 5.83
C GLU A 38 1.08 -11.32 5.04
N GLY A 39 1.27 -12.64 5.23
CA GLY A 39 0.43 -13.66 4.60
C GLY A 39 -1.04 -13.58 5.02
N VAL A 40 -1.29 -13.45 6.33
CA VAL A 40 -2.66 -13.32 6.88
C VAL A 40 -3.33 -12.04 6.42
N GLU A 41 -2.58 -10.93 6.35
CA GLU A 41 -3.11 -9.65 5.87
C GLU A 41 -3.49 -9.72 4.39
N LYS A 42 -2.66 -10.33 3.55
CA LYS A 42 -2.95 -10.54 2.13
C LYS A 42 -4.21 -11.38 1.94
N GLU A 43 -4.32 -12.51 2.65
CA GLU A 43 -5.50 -13.37 2.59
C GLU A 43 -6.78 -12.63 3.03
N LYS A 44 -6.69 -11.82 4.10
CA LYS A 44 -7.82 -11.00 4.55
C LYS A 44 -8.26 -9.99 3.50
N ILE A 45 -7.30 -9.32 2.84
CA ILE A 45 -7.59 -8.35 1.77
C ILE A 45 -8.26 -9.06 0.58
N GLU A 46 -7.76 -10.23 0.18
CA GLU A 46 -8.34 -11.01 -0.93
C GLU A 46 -9.79 -11.43 -0.63
N ASN A 47 -10.07 -11.86 0.59
CA ASN A 47 -11.43 -12.18 1.05
C ASN A 47 -12.35 -10.95 1.03
N GLU A 48 -11.84 -9.78 1.43
CA GLU A 48 -12.59 -8.52 1.37
C GLU A 48 -12.91 -8.11 -0.08
N ILE A 49 -11.96 -8.28 -1.00
CA ILE A 49 -12.16 -8.03 -2.43
C ILE A 49 -13.28 -8.92 -2.99
N ILE A 50 -13.34 -10.20 -2.61
CA ILE A 50 -14.41 -11.12 -3.03
C ILE A 50 -15.77 -10.62 -2.54
N SER A 51 -15.87 -10.20 -1.27
CA SER A 51 -17.10 -9.64 -0.71
C SER A 51 -17.56 -8.38 -1.45
N ILE A 52 -16.64 -7.45 -1.73
CA ILE A 52 -16.94 -6.21 -2.46
C ILE A 52 -17.40 -6.51 -3.89
N LYS A 53 -16.76 -7.45 -4.60
CA LYS A 53 -17.18 -7.84 -5.95
C LYS A 53 -18.62 -8.36 -5.98
N LYS A 54 -19.01 -9.17 -5.00
CA LYS A 54 -20.40 -9.61 -4.84
C LYS A 54 -21.36 -8.42 -4.64
N ASN A 55 -20.98 -7.41 -3.86
CA ASN A 55 -21.80 -6.21 -3.68
C ASN A 55 -21.96 -5.41 -4.98
N ILE A 56 -20.90 -5.36 -5.79
CA ILE A 56 -20.93 -4.72 -7.12
C ILE A 56 -21.90 -5.47 -8.06
N GLU A 57 -21.89 -6.81 -8.04
CA GLU A 57 -22.86 -7.62 -8.79
C GLU A 57 -24.31 -7.37 -8.35
N MET A 58 -24.53 -7.18 -7.04
CA MET A 58 -25.82 -6.80 -6.48
C MET A 58 -26.19 -5.32 -6.71
N LYS A 59 -25.32 -4.54 -7.36
CA LYS A 59 -25.48 -3.11 -7.65
C LYS A 59 -25.73 -2.23 -6.41
N VAL A 60 -25.22 -2.64 -5.26
CA VAL A 60 -25.31 -1.88 -4.00
C VAL A 60 -24.13 -0.94 -3.89
N ASP A 61 -24.37 0.33 -3.54
CA ASP A 61 -23.36 1.35 -3.22
C ASP A 61 -22.11 1.32 -4.13
N LEU A 62 -22.35 1.28 -5.44
CA LEU A 62 -21.32 1.00 -6.45
C LEU A 62 -20.10 1.91 -6.31
N ALA A 63 -20.29 3.23 -6.18
CA ALA A 63 -19.19 4.18 -6.07
C ALA A 63 -18.34 3.93 -4.82
N GLN A 64 -18.97 3.67 -3.67
CA GLN A 64 -18.27 3.37 -2.43
C GLN A 64 -17.52 2.03 -2.52
N ASN A 65 -18.12 1.02 -3.15
CA ASN A 65 -17.51 -0.30 -3.33
C ASN A 65 -16.32 -0.24 -4.29
N TYR A 66 -16.42 0.49 -5.40
CA TYR A 66 -15.28 0.74 -6.28
C TYR A 66 -14.17 1.54 -5.58
N LEU A 67 -14.52 2.52 -4.73
CA LEU A 67 -13.55 3.29 -3.96
C LEU A 67 -12.77 2.38 -3.00
N LYS A 68 -13.48 1.51 -2.25
CA LYS A 68 -12.85 0.50 -1.38
C LYS A 68 -11.96 -0.45 -2.17
N LEU A 69 -12.45 -0.94 -3.30
CA LEU A 69 -11.70 -1.84 -4.18
C LEU A 69 -10.38 -1.20 -4.65
N GLY A 70 -10.40 0.08 -5.02
CA GLY A 70 -9.21 0.83 -5.40
C GLY A 70 -8.19 0.97 -4.26
N TYR A 71 -8.65 1.22 -3.03
CA TYR A 71 -7.77 1.24 -1.86
C TYR A 71 -7.13 -0.13 -1.58
N LEU A 72 -7.91 -1.21 -1.67
CA LEU A 72 -7.40 -2.56 -1.44
C LEU A 72 -6.38 -2.97 -2.51
N TYR A 73 -6.64 -2.69 -3.79
CA TYR A 73 -5.67 -2.95 -4.86
C TYR A 73 -4.41 -2.09 -4.71
N SER A 74 -4.54 -0.84 -4.29
CA SER A 74 -3.38 0.01 -3.99
C SER A 74 -2.52 -0.57 -2.88
N LYS A 75 -3.15 -1.14 -1.84
CA LYS A 75 -2.46 -1.80 -0.72
C LYS A 75 -1.75 -3.08 -1.14
N LEU A 76 -2.31 -3.82 -2.09
CA LEU A 76 -1.67 -4.98 -2.72
C LEU A 76 -0.56 -4.61 -3.73
N GLY A 77 -0.37 -3.31 -3.99
CA GLY A 77 0.59 -2.83 -4.98
C GLY A 77 0.14 -2.95 -6.44
N ASP A 78 -1.09 -3.42 -6.68
CA ASP A 78 -1.68 -3.56 -8.02
C ASP A 78 -2.24 -2.21 -8.50
N ALA A 79 -1.35 -1.37 -9.01
CA ALA A 79 -1.67 -0.01 -9.43
C ALA A 79 -2.62 0.04 -10.65
N ASP A 80 -2.61 -0.98 -11.50
CA ASP A 80 -3.49 -1.06 -12.68
C ASP A 80 -4.94 -1.29 -12.25
N LYS A 81 -5.19 -2.31 -11.42
CA LYS A 81 -6.55 -2.56 -10.91
C LYS A 81 -7.04 -1.44 -10.00
N ALA A 82 -6.13 -0.81 -9.25
CA ALA A 82 -6.47 0.35 -8.45
C ALA A 82 -6.94 1.52 -9.33
N GLN A 83 -6.24 1.79 -10.44
CA GLN A 83 -6.63 2.81 -11.40
C GLN A 83 -8.02 2.53 -11.96
N ASP A 84 -8.27 1.32 -12.45
CA ASP A 84 -9.57 0.93 -13.01
C ASP A 84 -10.70 1.13 -12.00
N ALA A 85 -10.47 0.75 -10.73
CA ALA A 85 -11.46 0.92 -9.68
C ALA A 85 -11.76 2.41 -9.41
N PHE A 86 -10.75 3.26 -9.29
CA PHE A 86 -10.96 4.70 -9.09
C PHE A 86 -11.55 5.40 -10.33
N GLU A 87 -11.24 4.94 -11.54
CA GLU A 87 -11.88 5.40 -12.76
C GLU A 87 -13.38 5.06 -12.79
N ASN A 88 -13.78 3.91 -12.25
CA ASN A 88 -15.20 3.59 -12.09
C ASN A 88 -15.87 4.51 -11.04
N VAL A 89 -15.16 4.92 -9.99
CA VAL A 89 -15.70 5.91 -9.04
C VAL A 89 -15.99 7.23 -9.74
N ILE A 90 -15.07 7.79 -10.53
CA ILE A 90 -15.31 9.08 -11.20
C ILE A 90 -16.41 9.01 -12.27
N LYS A 91 -16.67 7.83 -12.84
CA LYS A 91 -17.82 7.62 -13.76
C LYS A 91 -19.16 7.69 -13.01
N LEU A 92 -19.20 7.21 -11.77
CA LEU A 92 -20.40 7.19 -10.94
C LEU A 92 -20.57 8.50 -10.16
N GLU A 93 -19.48 9.07 -9.68
CA GLU A 93 -19.40 10.30 -8.88
C GLU A 93 -18.34 11.24 -9.46
N PRO A 94 -18.71 12.06 -10.47
CA PRO A 94 -17.77 12.93 -11.19
C PRO A 94 -17.05 13.98 -10.32
N TYR A 95 -17.55 14.24 -9.12
CA TYR A 95 -17.03 15.24 -8.18
C TYR A 95 -16.31 14.61 -6.97
N ASN A 96 -16.02 13.30 -7.00
CA ASN A 96 -15.37 12.63 -5.89
C ASN A 96 -13.88 12.99 -5.80
N SER A 97 -13.55 13.96 -4.94
CA SER A 97 -12.17 14.43 -4.78
C SER A 97 -11.19 13.36 -4.30
N LYS A 98 -11.66 12.35 -3.56
CA LYS A 98 -10.83 11.23 -3.07
C LYS A 98 -10.38 10.34 -4.24
N ALA A 99 -11.27 10.02 -5.17
CA ALA A 99 -10.92 9.24 -6.35
C ALA A 99 -9.88 9.97 -7.22
N TYR A 100 -10.05 11.28 -7.44
CA TYR A 100 -9.06 12.09 -8.16
C TYR A 100 -7.71 12.16 -7.43
N PHE A 101 -7.72 12.26 -6.09
CA PHE A 101 -6.48 12.24 -5.30
C PHE A 101 -5.69 10.95 -5.51
N MET A 102 -6.37 9.79 -5.41
CA MET A 102 -5.71 8.50 -5.58
C MET A 102 -5.23 8.28 -7.02
N LEU A 103 -6.02 8.72 -8.02
CA LEU A 103 -5.59 8.69 -9.43
C LEU A 103 -4.37 9.58 -9.68
N GLY A 104 -4.27 10.74 -9.02
CA GLY A 104 -3.11 11.63 -9.12
C GLY A 104 -1.83 10.93 -8.71
N LEU A 105 -1.84 10.28 -7.55
CA LEU A 105 -0.71 9.48 -7.07
C LEU A 105 -0.36 8.32 -8.01
N ILE A 106 -1.36 7.63 -8.56
CA ILE A 106 -1.13 6.52 -9.49
C ILE A 106 -0.51 7.03 -10.80
N TYR A 107 -1.03 8.12 -11.37
CA TYR A 107 -0.49 8.67 -12.61
C TYR A 107 0.91 9.24 -12.45
N GLU A 108 1.24 9.82 -11.29
CA GLU A 108 2.62 10.20 -10.98
C GLU A 108 3.54 8.98 -10.93
N LYS A 109 3.15 7.91 -10.24
CA LYS A 109 3.93 6.66 -10.18
C LYS A 109 4.15 6.05 -11.57
N LYS A 110 3.21 6.25 -12.49
CA LYS A 110 3.29 5.82 -13.90
C LYS A 110 4.00 6.81 -14.82
N ASN A 111 4.56 7.90 -14.31
CA ASN A 111 5.18 8.98 -15.09
C ASN A 111 4.24 9.59 -16.15
N MET A 112 2.93 9.55 -15.93
CA MET A 112 1.92 10.14 -16.82
C MET A 112 1.63 11.59 -16.42
N THR A 113 2.63 12.46 -16.54
CA THR A 113 2.62 13.84 -16.02
C THR A 113 1.38 14.64 -16.42
N ALA A 114 1.00 14.61 -17.71
CA ALA A 114 -0.16 15.37 -18.20
C ALA A 114 -1.48 14.91 -17.54
N LYS A 115 -1.68 13.59 -17.42
CA LYS A 115 -2.87 13.03 -16.77
C LYS A 115 -2.89 13.31 -15.26
N ALA A 116 -1.72 13.20 -14.61
CA ALA A 116 -1.56 13.53 -13.20
C ALA A 116 -1.97 14.97 -12.91
N ILE A 117 -1.50 15.94 -13.71
CA ILE A 117 -1.88 17.35 -13.55
C ILE A 117 -3.40 17.55 -13.69
N ASP A 118 -4.04 16.93 -14.70
CA ASP A 118 -5.50 17.04 -14.90
C ASP A 118 -6.29 16.53 -13.69
N VAL A 119 -5.97 15.33 -13.18
CA VAL A 119 -6.68 14.79 -12.02
C VAL A 119 -6.38 15.55 -10.74
N TRP A 120 -5.16 16.08 -10.56
CA TRP A 120 -4.85 16.92 -9.41
C TRP A 120 -5.62 18.24 -9.43
N GLN A 121 -5.80 18.85 -10.60
CA GLN A 121 -6.64 20.04 -10.73
C GLN A 121 -8.09 19.75 -10.38
N LYS A 122 -8.64 18.61 -10.83
CA LYS A 122 -9.98 18.17 -10.45
C LYS A 122 -10.08 17.91 -8.95
N CYS A 123 -9.09 17.26 -8.35
CA CYS A 123 -9.02 17.05 -6.91
C CYS A 123 -9.05 18.39 -6.14
N TYR A 124 -8.22 19.35 -6.55
CA TYR A 124 -8.16 20.69 -5.98
C TYR A 124 -9.50 21.42 -6.04
N ASN A 125 -10.18 21.34 -7.19
CA ASN A 125 -11.44 22.03 -7.43
C ASN A 125 -12.61 21.41 -6.63
N TYR A 126 -12.64 20.08 -6.50
CA TYR A 126 -13.77 19.37 -5.90
C TYR A 126 -13.62 19.07 -4.41
N THR A 127 -12.43 19.24 -3.84
CA THR A 127 -12.25 19.09 -2.40
C THR A 127 -12.68 20.36 -1.65
N GLN A 128 -13.30 20.19 -0.48
CA GLN A 128 -13.51 21.29 0.48
C GLN A 128 -12.42 21.34 1.56
N ASN A 129 -11.57 20.32 1.62
CA ASN A 129 -10.49 20.25 2.60
C ASN A 129 -9.29 21.07 2.14
N THR A 130 -8.95 22.13 2.88
CA THR A 130 -7.82 23.03 2.62
C THR A 130 -6.48 22.31 2.55
N GLU A 131 -6.25 21.31 3.40
CA GLU A 131 -5.00 20.52 3.40
C GLU A 131 -4.86 19.75 2.08
N ILE A 132 -5.94 19.07 1.64
CA ILE A 132 -5.95 18.35 0.36
C ILE A 132 -5.71 19.32 -0.80
N LYS A 133 -6.27 20.54 -0.76
CA LYS A 133 -5.98 21.58 -1.77
C LYS A 133 -4.50 21.93 -1.82
N GLN A 134 -3.88 22.15 -0.67
CA GLN A 134 -2.45 22.49 -0.60
C GLN A 134 -1.57 21.34 -1.12
N ILE A 135 -1.91 20.09 -0.77
CA ILE A 135 -1.22 18.90 -1.28
C ILE A 135 -1.36 18.84 -2.81
N ALA A 136 -2.58 18.89 -3.34
CA ALA A 136 -2.82 18.85 -4.78
C ALA A 136 -2.06 19.98 -5.52
N GLN A 137 -2.08 21.20 -4.98
CA GLN A 137 -1.35 22.33 -5.57
C GLN A 137 0.16 22.09 -5.61
N LYS A 138 0.74 21.57 -4.52
CA LYS A 138 2.17 21.24 -4.46
C LYS A 138 2.56 20.20 -5.52
N HIS A 139 1.74 19.16 -5.69
CA HIS A 139 1.96 18.14 -6.72
C HIS A 139 1.87 18.75 -8.14
N ILE A 140 0.87 19.61 -8.41
CA ILE A 140 0.74 20.32 -9.69
C ILE A 140 1.99 21.17 -9.98
N ASP A 141 2.46 21.94 -8.99
CA ASP A 141 3.61 22.83 -9.17
C ASP A 141 4.92 22.06 -9.35
N TYR A 142 5.05 20.91 -8.71
CA TYR A 142 6.18 20.01 -8.91
C TYR A 142 6.19 19.43 -10.34
N LEU A 143 5.05 18.91 -10.80
CA LEU A 143 4.93 18.28 -12.12
C LEU A 143 5.08 19.27 -13.28
N ARG A 144 4.75 20.55 -13.09
CA ARG A 144 4.93 21.62 -14.10
C ARG A 144 6.38 22.06 -14.28
N LYS A 145 7.26 21.77 -13.33
CA LYS A 145 8.68 22.16 -13.35
C LYS A 145 9.58 21.08 -13.94
N GLN A 146 9.07 19.87 -14.12
CA GLN A 146 9.73 18.78 -14.83
C GLN A 146 9.59 18.97 -16.34
#